data_AF-A0AA37P8I0-F1
#
_entry.id   AF-A0AA37P8I0-F1
#
_cell.length_a   1.000
_cell.length_b   1.000
_cell.length_c   1.000
_cell.angle_alpha   90.00
_cell.angle_beta   90.00
_cell.angle_gamma   90.00
#
_symmetry.space_group_name_H-M   'P 1'
#
loop_
_entity.id
_entity.type
_entity.pdbx_description
1 polymer ?
#
loop_
_entity_poly.entity_id
_entity_poly.type
_entity_poly.pdbx_seq_one_letter_code
_entity_poly.pdbx_strand_id
1 'polypeptide(L)'
;MPIEIRTALERDLKRCAEIGHQAFGKSPFFKIKFPGYVPKDGFLGLRANDLAKQLREDPTARMFVAVDTERRGDGAIVGFAKWNVYPNGMPYAKSKAASWGPGANLEACKMVFAGVEEMRNRLMAGKPCICEFLLRITE
;
A
#
# COMPACT_ATOMS: atom_id res chain seq x y z
N MET A 1 11.96 25.08 2.15
CA MET A 1 11.54 23.68 1.95
C MET A 1 11.82 23.20 0.52
N PRO A 2 13.10 22.98 0.16
CA PRO A 2 13.46 22.29 -1.06
C PRO A 2 13.17 20.79 -0.87
N ILE A 3 12.24 20.29 -1.66
CA ILE A 3 11.86 18.87 -1.67
C ILE A 3 12.59 18.16 -2.79
N GLU A 4 13.30 17.08 -2.44
CA GLU A 4 13.89 16.15 -3.41
C GLU A 4 13.12 14.83 -3.43
N ILE A 5 12.85 14.32 -4.63
CA ILE A 5 12.21 13.02 -4.82
C ILE A 5 13.29 12.02 -5.22
N ARG A 6 13.33 10.89 -4.51
CA ARG A 6 14.21 9.76 -4.86
C ARG A 6 13.50 8.44 -4.68
N THR A 7 14.04 7.38 -5.29
CA THR A 7 13.61 6.01 -5.01
C THR A 7 13.75 5.71 -3.52
N ALA A 8 12.73 5.04 -2.97
CA ALA A 8 12.75 4.58 -1.60
C ALA A 8 13.75 3.42 -1.43
N LEU A 9 14.45 3.42 -0.31
CA LEU A 9 15.31 2.34 0.13
C LEU A 9 14.65 1.64 1.31
N GLU A 10 15.08 0.42 1.63
CA GLU A 10 14.48 -0.37 2.71
C GLU A 10 14.49 0.37 4.07
N ARG A 11 15.56 1.11 4.36
CA ARG A 11 15.66 1.95 5.57
C ARG A 11 14.59 3.04 5.67
N ASP A 12 14.02 3.48 4.55
CA ASP A 12 13.00 4.52 4.51
C ASP A 12 11.60 3.99 4.86
N LEU A 13 11.39 2.68 4.78
CA LEU A 13 10.04 2.08 4.76
C LEU A 13 9.32 2.15 6.11
N LYS A 14 10.08 2.15 7.21
CA LYS A 14 9.53 2.41 8.55
C LYS A 14 8.86 3.79 8.59
N ARG A 15 9.57 4.82 8.10
CA ARG A 15 9.05 6.18 8.04
C ARG A 15 7.89 6.32 7.07
N CYS A 16 7.91 5.59 5.95
CA CYS A 16 6.78 5.53 5.02
C CYS A 16 5.53 4.95 5.69
N ALA A 17 5.67 3.87 6.48
CA ALA A 17 4.58 3.28 7.23
C ALA A 17 4.01 4.26 8.28
N GLU A 18 4.86 5.02 8.97
CA GLU A 18 4.44 6.07 9.90
C GLU A 18 3.64 7.17 9.20
N ILE A 19 4.14 7.69 8.06
CA ILE A 19 3.45 8.73 7.27
C ILE A 19 2.08 8.21 6.82
N GLY A 20 2.00 6.99 6.30
CA GLY A 20 0.74 6.38 5.89
C GLY A 20 -0.23 6.19 7.06
N HIS A 21 0.26 5.77 8.23
CA HIS A 21 -0.56 5.66 9.43
C HIS A 21 -1.06 7.02 9.93
N GLN A 22 -0.22 8.06 9.89
CA GLN A 22 -0.63 9.42 10.26
C GLN A 22 -1.68 9.98 9.29
N ALA A 23 -1.52 9.73 7.99
CA ALA A 23 -2.44 10.20 6.96
C ALA A 23 -3.80 9.47 7.01
N PHE A 24 -3.80 8.15 7.22
CA PHE A 24 -5.01 7.33 7.03
C PHE A 24 -5.48 6.60 8.29
N GLY A 25 -4.70 6.55 9.37
CA GLY A 25 -5.00 5.72 10.56
C GLY A 25 -6.26 6.12 11.31
N LYS A 26 -6.73 7.36 11.16
CA LYS A 26 -8.00 7.84 11.71
C LYS A 26 -9.21 7.58 10.81
N SER A 27 -9.01 6.99 9.62
CA SER A 27 -10.11 6.71 8.70
C SER A 27 -11.10 5.72 9.33
N PRO A 28 -12.40 6.07 9.40
CA PRO A 28 -13.43 5.16 9.94
C PRO A 28 -13.54 3.88 9.11
N PHE A 29 -13.10 3.93 7.86
CA PHE A 29 -13.09 2.79 6.95
C PHE A 29 -12.24 1.61 7.46
N PHE A 30 -11.17 1.87 8.22
CA PHE A 30 -10.40 0.77 8.83
C PHE A 30 -11.19 0.02 9.91
N LYS A 31 -11.97 0.72 10.74
CA LYS A 31 -12.81 0.11 11.76
C LYS A 31 -13.92 -0.76 11.16
N ILE A 32 -14.41 -0.39 9.98
CA ILE A 32 -15.43 -1.15 9.25
C ILE A 32 -14.83 -2.42 8.64
N LYS A 33 -13.67 -2.32 7.98
CA LYS A 33 -12.99 -3.46 7.35
C LYS A 33 -12.40 -4.45 8.34
N PHE A 34 -11.89 -3.96 9.47
CA PHE A 34 -11.16 -4.75 10.45
C PHE A 34 -11.63 -4.41 11.88
N PRO A 35 -12.87 -4.77 12.25
CA PRO A 35 -13.42 -4.43 13.55
C PRO A 35 -12.61 -5.10 14.68
N GLY A 36 -11.96 -4.28 15.51
CA GLY A 36 -11.21 -4.75 16.68
C GLY A 36 -9.88 -5.45 16.39
N TYR A 37 -9.42 -5.46 15.13
CA TYR A 37 -8.13 -6.07 14.79
C TYR A 37 -6.96 -5.22 15.29
N VAL A 38 -6.08 -5.84 16.07
CA VAL A 38 -4.82 -5.26 16.53
C VAL A 38 -3.70 -6.24 16.14
N PRO A 39 -2.78 -5.89 15.23
CA PRO A 39 -1.65 -6.74 14.88
C PRO A 39 -0.74 -7.00 16.09
N LYS A 40 -0.21 -8.23 16.21
CA LYS A 40 0.67 -8.62 17.33
C LYS A 40 1.90 -7.72 17.49
N ASP A 41 2.52 -7.35 16.36
CA ASP A 41 3.72 -6.48 16.33
C ASP A 41 3.38 -5.00 16.10
N GLY A 42 2.11 -4.63 16.29
CA GLY A 42 1.58 -3.30 16.00
C GLY A 42 1.43 -3.03 14.50
N PHE A 43 0.59 -2.04 14.17
CA PHE A 43 0.28 -1.68 12.79
C PHE A 43 1.51 -1.21 11.99
N LEU A 44 2.41 -0.48 12.63
CA LEU A 44 3.59 0.06 11.97
C LEU A 44 4.58 -1.04 11.58
N GLY A 45 4.80 -2.05 12.44
CA GLY A 45 5.67 -3.19 12.14
C GLY A 45 5.12 -4.01 10.98
N LEU A 46 3.82 -4.35 11.02
CA LEU A 46 3.13 -5.04 9.94
C LEU A 46 3.29 -4.28 8.61
N ARG A 47 3.03 -2.97 8.61
CA ARG A 47 3.06 -2.16 7.39
C ARG A 47 4.47 -1.96 6.83
N ALA A 48 5.46 -1.75 7.69
CA ALA A 48 6.85 -1.62 7.26
C ALA A 48 7.36 -2.93 6.62
N ASN A 49 7.02 -4.08 7.22
CA ASN A 49 7.39 -5.40 6.69
C ASN A 49 6.73 -5.68 5.33
N ASP A 50 5.43 -5.35 5.19
CA ASP A 50 4.71 -5.49 3.92
C ASP A 50 5.32 -4.60 2.82
N LEU A 51 5.66 -3.34 3.13
CA LEU A 51 6.37 -2.47 2.20
C LEU A 51 7.74 -3.05 1.81
N ALA A 52 8.50 -3.60 2.77
CA ALA A 52 9.82 -4.17 2.50
C ALA A 52 9.72 -5.41 1.61
N LYS A 53 8.75 -6.30 1.89
CA LYS A 53 8.44 -7.45 1.04
C LYS A 53 8.11 -7.01 -0.38
N GLN A 54 7.22 -6.03 -0.55
CA GLN A 54 6.85 -5.52 -1.87
C GLN A 54 8.03 -4.88 -2.61
N LEU A 55 8.88 -4.12 -1.91
CA LEU A 55 10.08 -3.53 -2.52
C LEU A 55 11.05 -4.59 -3.06
N ARG A 56 11.19 -5.72 -2.35
CA ARG A 56 12.10 -6.82 -2.73
C ARG A 56 11.53 -7.77 -3.77
N GLU A 57 10.24 -8.10 -3.66
CA GLU A 57 9.65 -9.26 -4.35
C GLU A 57 8.68 -8.88 -5.47
N ASP A 58 8.10 -7.66 -5.47
CA ASP A 58 7.14 -7.24 -6.50
C ASP A 58 7.86 -6.46 -7.62
N PRO A 59 8.14 -7.08 -8.79
CA PRO A 59 8.87 -6.41 -9.86
C PRO A 59 8.11 -5.23 -10.48
N THR A 60 6.81 -5.12 -10.20
CA THR A 60 5.98 -4.00 -10.66
C THR A 60 6.02 -2.82 -9.69
N ALA A 61 6.40 -3.04 -8.43
CA ALA A 61 6.41 -2.01 -7.41
C ALA A 61 7.52 -0.98 -7.67
N ARG A 62 7.15 0.30 -7.57
CA ARG A 62 8.05 1.46 -7.59
C ARG A 62 7.68 2.33 -6.40
N MET A 63 8.64 2.57 -5.53
CA MET A 63 8.44 3.36 -4.31
C MET A 63 9.34 4.58 -4.34
N PHE A 64 8.79 5.72 -3.95
CA PHE A 64 9.47 7.00 -3.93
C PHE A 64 9.25 7.68 -2.58
N VAL A 65 10.24 8.47 -2.15
CA VAL A 65 10.15 9.32 -0.97
C VAL A 65 10.41 10.77 -1.35
N ALA A 66 9.67 11.66 -0.72
CA ALA A 66 9.90 13.10 -0.76
C ALA A 66 10.71 13.49 0.48
N VAL A 67 11.91 14.05 0.27
CA VAL A 67 12.86 14.42 1.30
C VAL A 67 12.95 15.94 1.39
N ASP A 68 12.66 16.48 2.57
CA ASP A 68 12.97 17.86 2.93
C ASP A 68 14.46 17.98 3.23
N THR A 69 15.19 18.59 2.31
CA THR A 69 16.66 18.72 2.35
C THR A 69 17.17 19.63 3.48
N GLU A 70 16.29 20.44 4.08
CA GLU A 70 16.60 21.27 5.24
C GLU A 70 16.53 20.49 6.56
N ARG A 71 15.93 19.29 6.56
CA ARG A 71 15.81 18.44 7.75
C ARG A 71 16.88 17.34 7.76
N ARG A 72 17.19 16.84 8.95
CA ARG A 72 18.12 15.70 9.13
C ARG A 72 17.43 14.50 9.76
N GLY A 73 18.02 13.32 9.52
CA GLY A 73 17.54 12.04 10.03
C GLY A 73 16.20 11.61 9.42
N ASP A 74 15.51 10.71 10.09
CA ASP A 74 14.24 10.12 9.63
C ASP A 74 13.12 11.15 9.43
N GLY A 75 13.21 12.28 10.15
CA GLY A 75 12.29 13.41 10.03
C GLY A 75 12.40 14.19 8.70
N ALA A 76 13.42 13.89 7.89
CA ALA A 76 13.59 14.47 6.57
C ALA A 76 12.63 13.90 5.52
N ILE A 77 12.17 12.66 5.68
CA ILE A 77 11.15 12.11 4.79
C ILE A 77 9.79 12.65 5.22
N VAL A 78 9.18 13.44 4.32
CA VAL A 78 7.91 14.14 4.56
C VAL A 78 6.75 13.57 3.73
N GLY A 79 7.04 12.71 2.76
CA GLY A 79 6.03 12.00 1.97
C GLY A 79 6.57 10.73 1.34
N PHE A 80 5.67 9.84 0.93
CA PHE A 80 6.02 8.66 0.14
C PHE A 80 4.93 8.35 -0.87
N ALA A 81 5.29 7.67 -1.95
CA ALA A 81 4.37 7.12 -2.94
C ALA A 81 4.79 5.69 -3.29
N LYS A 82 3.80 4.83 -3.56
CA LYS A 82 4.02 3.49 -4.11
C LYS A 82 3.13 3.30 -5.33
N TRP A 83 3.74 3.03 -6.47
CA TRP A 83 3.03 2.67 -7.69
C TRP A 83 3.35 1.24 -8.10
N ASN A 84 2.40 0.62 -8.78
CA ASN A 84 2.61 -0.62 -9.53
C ASN A 84 2.58 -0.26 -11.03
N VAL A 85 3.66 -0.58 -11.75
CA VAL A 85 3.84 -0.26 -13.17
C VAL A 85 3.72 -1.54 -13.99
N TYR A 86 2.77 -1.56 -14.91
CA TYR A 86 2.47 -2.69 -15.80
C TYR A 86 2.70 -2.28 -17.25
N PRO A 87 3.94 -2.30 -17.76
CA PRO A 87 4.23 -1.85 -19.12
C PRO A 87 3.66 -2.79 -20.20
N ASN A 88 3.53 -4.08 -19.87
CA ASN A 88 3.11 -5.13 -20.81
C ASN A 88 1.64 -5.54 -20.61
N GLY A 89 0.85 -4.72 -19.93
CA GLY A 89 -0.52 -5.09 -19.58
C GLY A 89 -0.69 -5.48 -18.11
N MET A 90 -1.71 -4.95 -17.47
CA MET A 90 -2.10 -5.37 -16.13
C MET A 90 -2.70 -6.79 -16.17
N PRO A 91 -2.28 -7.71 -15.28
CA PRO A 91 -2.91 -9.02 -15.18
C PRO A 91 -4.35 -8.89 -14.68
N TYR A 92 -5.22 -9.79 -15.15
CA TYR A 92 -6.55 -9.93 -14.58
C TYR A 92 -6.48 -10.21 -13.08
N ALA A 93 -7.45 -9.69 -12.34
CA ALA A 93 -7.64 -10.02 -10.94
C ALA A 93 -7.68 -11.54 -10.76
N LYS A 94 -6.86 -12.07 -9.85
CA LYS A 94 -6.91 -13.50 -9.53
C LYS A 94 -8.29 -13.78 -8.94
N SER A 95 -8.98 -14.81 -9.44
CA SER A 95 -10.32 -15.23 -9.00
C SER A 95 -10.37 -15.85 -7.60
N LYS A 96 -9.21 -16.05 -6.95
CA LYS A 96 -9.17 -16.55 -5.58
C LYS A 96 -9.67 -15.46 -4.66
N ALA A 97 -10.71 -15.76 -3.88
CA ALA A 97 -11.17 -14.90 -2.80
C ALA A 97 -9.97 -14.48 -1.97
N ALA A 98 -9.73 -13.17 -1.89
CA ALA A 98 -8.68 -12.66 -1.03
C ALA A 98 -8.97 -13.13 0.40
N SER A 99 -8.04 -13.88 0.99
CA SER A 99 -8.04 -14.06 2.44
C SER A 99 -7.61 -12.72 3.02
N TRP A 100 -8.57 -11.94 3.53
CA TRP A 100 -8.30 -10.63 4.13
C TRP A 100 -7.70 -10.74 5.54
N GLY A 101 -7.37 -11.96 5.99
CA GLY A 101 -6.78 -12.23 7.29
C GLY A 101 -7.77 -12.26 8.45
N PRO A 102 -7.32 -12.63 9.66
CA PRO A 102 -8.12 -12.65 10.87
C PRO A 102 -8.72 -11.29 11.21
N GLY A 103 -9.99 -11.28 11.67
CA GLY A 103 -10.66 -10.05 12.08
C GLY A 103 -11.17 -9.17 10.92
N ALA A 104 -11.06 -9.63 9.68
CA ALA A 104 -11.67 -8.96 8.54
C ALA A 104 -13.20 -9.08 8.57
N ASN A 105 -13.90 -7.97 8.38
CA ASN A 105 -15.31 -7.96 8.04
C ASN A 105 -15.46 -8.38 6.56
N LEU A 106 -15.69 -9.66 6.34
CA LEU A 106 -15.72 -10.26 5.00
C LEU A 106 -16.73 -9.59 4.07
N GLU A 107 -17.91 -9.22 4.58
CA GLU A 107 -18.95 -8.59 3.75
C GLU A 107 -18.55 -7.18 3.33
N ALA A 108 -18.03 -6.37 4.26
CA ALA A 108 -17.53 -5.04 3.93
C ALA A 108 -16.33 -5.08 2.98
N CYS A 109 -15.40 -6.02 3.20
CA CYS A 109 -14.26 -6.24 2.32
C CYS A 109 -14.71 -6.68 0.93
N LYS A 110 -15.62 -7.65 0.82
CA LYS A 110 -16.19 -8.08 -0.48
C LYS A 110 -16.84 -6.93 -1.22
N MET A 111 -17.74 -6.17 -0.57
CA MET A 111 -18.47 -5.07 -1.22
C MET A 111 -17.54 -4.05 -1.86
N VAL A 112 -16.44 -3.70 -1.19
CA VAL A 112 -15.50 -2.71 -1.71
C VAL A 112 -14.53 -3.35 -2.70
N PHE A 113 -13.87 -4.43 -2.31
CA PHE A 113 -12.76 -4.98 -3.09
C PHE A 113 -13.23 -5.72 -4.33
N ALA A 114 -14.36 -6.43 -4.29
CA ALA A 114 -14.91 -7.07 -5.49
C ALA A 114 -15.29 -6.03 -6.55
N GLY A 115 -15.92 -4.91 -6.15
CA GLY A 115 -16.23 -3.81 -7.07
C GLY A 115 -14.98 -3.18 -7.69
N VAL A 116 -13.94 -2.95 -6.88
CA VAL A 116 -12.64 -2.46 -7.38
C VAL A 116 -11.98 -3.46 -8.33
N GLU A 117 -12.06 -4.76 -8.04
CA GLU A 117 -11.53 -5.81 -8.92
C GLU A 117 -12.27 -5.91 -10.24
N GLU A 118 -13.61 -5.81 -10.22
CA GLU A 118 -14.44 -5.77 -11.42
C GLU A 118 -14.08 -4.55 -12.28
N MET A 119 -13.99 -3.36 -11.67
CA MET A 119 -13.57 -2.14 -12.35
C MET A 119 -12.17 -2.27 -12.94
N ARG A 120 -11.23 -2.87 -12.20
CA ARG A 120 -9.86 -3.13 -12.68
C ARG A 120 -9.87 -4.02 -13.90
N ASN A 121 -10.60 -5.13 -13.85
CA ASN A 121 -10.70 -6.06 -14.97
C ASN A 121 -11.32 -5.40 -16.21
N ARG A 122 -12.40 -4.63 -16.02
CA ARG A 122 -13.11 -3.98 -17.13
C ARG A 122 -12.30 -2.86 -17.79
N LEU A 123 -11.58 -2.06 -16.99
CA LEU A 123 -10.97 -0.83 -17.47
C LEU A 123 -9.48 -0.99 -17.82
N MET A 124 -8.73 -1.79 -17.05
CA MET A 124 -7.27 -1.82 -17.07
C MET A 124 -6.65 -3.15 -17.50
N ALA A 125 -7.34 -4.29 -17.32
CA ALA A 125 -6.74 -5.59 -17.63
C ALA A 125 -6.28 -5.70 -19.10
N GLY A 126 -5.11 -6.28 -19.30
CA GLY A 126 -4.45 -6.42 -20.60
C GLY A 126 -3.85 -5.12 -21.16
N LYS A 127 -4.08 -3.96 -20.54
CA LYS A 127 -3.58 -2.66 -21.02
C LYS A 127 -2.38 -2.18 -20.21
N PRO A 128 -1.38 -1.53 -20.85
CA PRO A 128 -0.32 -0.87 -20.13
C PRO A 128 -0.87 0.20 -19.18
N CYS A 129 -0.45 0.21 -17.92
CA CYS A 129 -0.91 1.21 -16.96
C CYS A 129 0.03 1.37 -15.77
N ILE A 130 -0.09 2.53 -15.12
CA ILE A 130 0.47 2.82 -13.80
C ILE A 130 -0.71 2.97 -12.85
N CYS A 131 -0.64 2.32 -11.70
CA CYS A 131 -1.71 2.37 -10.71
C CYS A 131 -1.14 2.38 -9.29
N GLU A 132 -1.76 3.16 -8.43
CA GLU A 132 -1.53 3.08 -6.99
C GLU A 132 -2.54 2.12 -6.38
N PHE A 133 -2.09 0.95 -5.94
CA PHE A 133 -2.90 0.07 -5.11
C PHE A 133 -2.36 0.11 -3.67
N LEU A 134 -3.09 0.82 -2.82
CA LEU A 134 -2.86 0.84 -1.38
C LEU A 134 -3.39 -0.43 -0.68
N LEU A 135 -3.94 -1.38 -1.44
CA LEU A 135 -4.80 -2.45 -0.95
C LEU A 135 -4.31 -3.82 -1.47
N ARG A 136 -3.15 -4.26 -1.00
CA ARG A 136 -2.90 -5.69 -0.84
C ARG A 136 -2.81 -5.96 0.65
N ILE A 137 -3.79 -6.68 1.17
CA ILE A 137 -3.64 -7.44 2.41
C ILE A 137 -3.57 -8.87 1.93
N THR A 138 -2.35 -9.39 1.87
CA THR A 138 -2.09 -10.80 1.63
C THR A 138 -1.16 -11.22 2.75
N GLU A 139 -1.65 -12.09 3.62
CA GLU A 139 -0.78 -12.91 4.48
C GLU A 139 0.17 -13.73 3.60
#